data_AF-A0A971BYI5-F1
#
_entry.id   AF-A0A971BYI5-F1
#
_cell.length_a   1.000
_cell.length_b   1.000
_cell.length_c   1.000
_cell.angle_alpha   90.00
_cell.angle_beta   90.00
_cell.angle_gamma   90.00
#
_symmetry.space_group_name_H-M   'P 1'
#
loop_
_entity.id
_entity.type
_entity.pdbx_description
1 polymer ?
#
loop_
_entity_poly.entity_id
_entity_poly.type
_entity_poly.pdbx_seq_one_letter_code
_entity_poly.pdbx_strand_id
1 'polypeptide(L)'
;MPTNGSPATRVQTVAGVVVLALLAAVCLGLAFRGGAYSPADWLPFLVGVAALALMLAASGPALRCTRLQWVAAALFAAQALWTAVSIFWATSRANAWEETNRTLLYAVGIALVVAAVRWSGPRGFKVLGALTAAAVSVVALIIAVRLGT
;
A
#
# COMPACT_ATOMS: atom_id res chain seq x y z
N MET A 1 25.18 -24.95 9.97
CA MET A 1 25.68 -24.30 8.74
C MET A 1 24.61 -23.33 8.25
N PRO A 2 24.84 -22.00 8.22
CA PRO A 2 23.88 -21.08 7.64
C PRO A 2 23.88 -21.30 6.12
N THR A 3 22.75 -21.71 5.56
CA THR A 3 22.57 -21.82 4.11
C THR A 3 22.51 -20.40 3.55
N ASN A 4 23.65 -19.92 3.03
CA ASN A 4 23.71 -18.66 2.33
C ASN A 4 22.75 -18.73 1.13
N GLY A 5 21.59 -18.08 1.25
CA GLY A 5 20.56 -18.08 0.21
C GLY A 5 21.14 -17.60 -1.13
N SER A 6 20.61 -18.16 -2.21
CA SER A 6 21.02 -17.81 -3.58
C SER A 6 20.96 -16.28 -3.79
N PRO A 7 21.82 -15.70 -4.65
CA PRO A 7 21.80 -14.26 -4.93
C PRO A 7 20.41 -13.76 -5.38
N ALA A 8 19.67 -14.56 -6.16
CA ALA A 8 18.31 -14.24 -6.59
C ALA A 8 17.33 -14.09 -5.40
N THR A 9 17.42 -14.98 -4.40
CA THR A 9 16.57 -14.92 -3.19
C THR A 9 16.88 -13.67 -2.35
N ARG A 10 18.15 -13.25 -2.30
CA ARG A 10 18.56 -12.02 -1.62
C ARG A 10 18.00 -10.78 -2.32
N VAL A 11 18.11 -10.71 -3.64
CA VAL A 11 17.57 -9.58 -4.42
C VAL A 11 16.06 -9.45 -4.22
N GLN A 12 15.31 -10.56 -4.28
CA GLN A 12 13.86 -10.56 -4.02
C GLN A 12 13.52 -10.07 -2.60
N THR A 13 14.29 -10.52 -1.60
CA THR A 13 14.09 -10.08 -0.22
C THR A 13 14.34 -8.58 -0.06
N VAL A 14 15.43 -8.07 -0.64
CA VAL A 14 15.76 -6.64 -0.60
C VAL A 14 14.68 -5.83 -1.32
N ALA A 15 14.26 -6.26 -2.51
CA ALA A 15 13.20 -5.59 -3.27
C ALA A 15 11.90 -5.49 -2.46
N GLY A 16 11.48 -6.58 -1.82
CA GLY A 16 10.30 -6.56 -0.96
C GLY A 16 10.45 -5.63 0.25
N VAL A 17 11.60 -5.65 0.94
CA VAL A 17 11.86 -4.73 2.05
C VAL A 17 11.85 -3.26 1.59
N VAL A 18 12.43 -2.95 0.44
CA VAL A 18 12.43 -1.61 -0.15
C VAL A 18 11.01 -1.15 -0.46
N VAL A 19 10.19 -2.00 -1.09
CA VAL A 19 8.78 -1.67 -1.35
C VAL A 19 8.01 -1.39 -0.05
N LEU A 20 8.19 -2.21 0.99
CA LEU A 20 7.56 -1.97 2.29
C LEU A 20 8.00 -0.65 2.91
N ALA A 21 9.30 -0.33 2.85
CA ALA A 21 9.83 0.92 3.37
C ALA A 21 9.29 2.14 2.60
N LEU A 22 9.19 2.06 1.28
CA LEU A 22 8.61 3.11 0.43
C LEU A 22 7.14 3.33 0.78
N LEU A 23 6.34 2.27 0.92
CA LEU A 23 4.93 2.38 1.29
C LEU A 23 4.76 2.96 2.70
N ALA A 24 5.60 2.57 3.66
CA ALA A 24 5.59 3.16 5.00
C ALA A 24 5.91 4.67 4.95
N ALA A 25 6.90 5.07 4.14
CA ALA A 25 7.24 6.47 3.94
C ALA A 25 6.09 7.27 3.29
N VAL A 26 5.38 6.69 2.32
CA VAL A 26 4.16 7.27 1.73
C VAL A 26 3.08 7.46 2.80
N CYS A 27 2.76 6.42 3.57
CA CYS A 27 1.74 6.49 4.61
C CYS A 27 2.07 7.56 5.67
N LEU A 28 3.32 7.59 6.14
CA LEU A 28 3.77 8.62 7.07
C LEU A 28 3.69 10.01 6.44
N GLY A 29 4.21 10.19 5.23
CA GLY A 29 4.17 11.46 4.51
C GLY A 29 2.75 12.01 4.35
N LEU A 30 1.79 11.13 4.03
CA LEU A 30 0.37 11.48 3.95
C LEU A 30 -0.22 11.89 5.31
N ALA A 31 0.13 11.17 6.39
CA ALA A 31 -0.33 11.50 7.73
C ALA A 31 0.08 12.92 8.16
N PHE A 32 1.25 13.39 7.71
CA PHE A 32 1.77 14.73 8.03
C PHE A 32 1.28 15.85 7.08
N ARG A 33 0.65 15.52 5.95
CA ARG A 33 0.13 16.49 4.98
C ARG A 33 -1.37 16.69 5.17
N GLY A 34 -1.75 17.36 6.27
CA GLY A 34 -3.14 17.71 6.54
C GLY A 34 -4.09 16.50 6.65
N GLY A 35 -3.57 15.33 7.04
CA GLY A 35 -4.34 14.09 7.12
C GLY A 35 -4.78 13.53 5.76
N ALA A 36 -4.20 14.00 4.66
CA ALA A 36 -4.59 13.65 3.30
C ALA A 36 -6.07 13.96 2.99
N TYR A 37 -6.60 15.06 3.53
CA TYR A 37 -7.96 15.52 3.23
C TYR A 37 -8.09 16.10 1.81
N SER A 38 -7.14 16.95 1.40
CA SER A 38 -7.19 17.57 0.07
C SER A 38 -6.69 16.60 -0.99
N PRO A 39 -7.37 16.46 -2.14
CA PRO A 39 -6.88 15.66 -3.28
C PRO A 39 -5.46 16.02 -3.71
N ALA A 40 -5.06 17.29 -3.60
CA ALA A 40 -3.71 17.74 -3.94
C ALA A 40 -2.62 17.09 -3.06
N ASP A 41 -2.96 16.70 -1.84
CA ASP A 41 -2.02 16.11 -0.89
C ASP A 41 -1.76 14.62 -1.17
N TRP A 42 -2.73 13.89 -1.74
CA TRP A 42 -2.66 12.42 -1.86
C TRP A 42 -2.75 11.86 -3.28
N LEU A 43 -3.34 12.58 -4.25
CA LEU A 43 -3.40 12.11 -5.64
C LEU A 43 -2.01 11.84 -6.25
N PRO A 44 -0.97 12.66 -6.03
CA PRO A 44 0.37 12.35 -6.54
C PRO A 44 0.92 11.02 -6.01
N PHE A 45 0.59 10.68 -4.75
CA PHE A 45 0.99 9.41 -4.15
C PHE A 45 0.25 8.23 -4.78
N LEU A 46 -1.04 8.36 -5.09
CA LEU A 46 -1.77 7.35 -5.87
C LEU A 46 -1.10 7.10 -7.21
N VAL A 47 -0.77 8.16 -7.96
CA VAL A 47 -0.10 8.02 -9.26
C VAL A 47 1.25 7.31 -9.10
N GLY A 48 2.06 7.71 -8.11
CA GLY A 48 3.36 7.07 -7.84
C GLY A 48 3.24 5.59 -7.43
N VAL A 49 2.29 5.27 -6.55
CA VAL A 49 2.02 3.91 -6.09
C VAL A 49 1.49 3.02 -7.22
N ALA A 50 0.60 3.56 -8.07
CA ALA A 50 0.11 2.87 -9.25
C ALA A 50 1.22 2.62 -10.28
N ALA A 51 2.09 3.62 -10.54
CA ALA A 51 3.24 3.47 -11.42
C ALA A 51 4.21 2.39 -10.92
N LEU A 52 4.50 2.38 -9.60
CA LEU A 52 5.32 1.34 -8.98
C LEU A 52 4.69 -0.05 -9.14
N ALA A 53 3.37 -0.17 -8.92
CA ALA A 53 2.66 -1.43 -9.10
C ALA A 53 2.71 -1.92 -10.55
N LEU A 54 2.52 -1.04 -11.53
CA LEU A 54 2.61 -1.38 -12.95
C LEU A 54 4.03 -1.81 -13.33
N MET A 55 5.05 -1.08 -12.88
CA MET A 55 6.45 -1.44 -13.11
C MET A 55 6.75 -2.84 -12.55
N LEU A 56 6.35 -3.11 -11.31
CA LEU A 56 6.57 -4.40 -10.67
C LEU A 56 5.72 -5.52 -11.27
N ALA A 57 4.53 -5.23 -11.80
CA ALA A 57 3.74 -6.19 -12.54
C ALA A 57 4.42 -6.57 -13.87
N ALA A 58 5.09 -5.62 -14.52
CA ALA A 58 5.75 -5.83 -15.81
C ALA A 58 7.15 -6.48 -15.68
N SER A 59 7.92 -6.12 -14.66
CA SER A 59 9.34 -6.53 -14.53
C SER A 59 9.67 -7.24 -13.22
N GLY A 60 8.73 -7.34 -12.29
CA GLY A 60 8.96 -7.90 -10.97
C GLY A 60 8.94 -9.43 -10.93
N PRO A 61 9.36 -10.03 -9.80
CA PRO A 61 9.32 -11.47 -9.63
C PRO A 61 7.89 -12.00 -9.67
N ALA A 62 7.68 -13.12 -10.38
CA ALA A 62 6.38 -13.74 -10.50
C ALA A 62 5.75 -14.06 -9.12
N LEU A 63 4.50 -13.64 -8.94
CA LEU A 63 3.72 -13.91 -7.73
C LEU A 63 2.88 -15.17 -7.95
N ARG A 64 3.11 -16.19 -7.13
CA ARG A 64 2.22 -17.35 -7.06
C ARG A 64 1.08 -17.05 -6.10
N CYS A 65 -0.08 -16.71 -6.65
CA CYS A 65 -1.29 -16.43 -5.88
C CYS A 65 -2.14 -17.69 -5.70
N THR A 66 -2.73 -17.85 -4.52
CA THR A 66 -3.73 -18.89 -4.26
C THR A 66 -5.09 -18.46 -4.82
N ARG A 67 -6.01 -19.41 -4.98
CA ARG A 67 -7.38 -19.11 -5.43
C ARG A 67 -8.06 -18.07 -4.54
N LEU A 68 -7.89 -18.17 -3.21
CA LEU A 68 -8.46 -17.21 -2.26
C LEU A 68 -7.94 -15.79 -2.47
N GLN A 69 -6.67 -15.64 -2.86
CA GLN A 69 -6.08 -14.32 -3.10
C GLN A 69 -6.56 -13.72 -4.41
N TRP A 70 -6.77 -14.54 -5.43
CA TRP A 70 -7.45 -14.09 -6.65
C TRP A 70 -8.88 -13.66 -6.37
N VAL A 71 -9.61 -14.39 -5.52
CA VAL A 71 -10.95 -13.99 -5.07
C VAL A 71 -10.89 -12.65 -4.32
N ALA A 72 -9.96 -12.49 -3.38
CA ALA A 72 -9.79 -11.22 -2.66
C ALA A 72 -9.45 -10.06 -3.61
N ALA A 73 -8.53 -10.26 -4.56
CA ALA A 73 -8.19 -9.26 -5.56
C ALA A 73 -9.39 -8.92 -6.46
N ALA A 74 -10.17 -9.92 -6.88
CA ALA A 74 -11.38 -9.71 -7.66
C ALA A 74 -12.46 -8.96 -6.87
N LEU A 75 -12.61 -9.22 -5.57
CA LEU A 75 -13.53 -8.49 -4.70
C LEU A 75 -13.10 -7.03 -4.54
N PHE A 76 -11.80 -6.74 -4.35
CA PHE A 76 -11.29 -5.38 -4.33
C PHE A 76 -11.50 -4.65 -5.67
N ALA A 77 -11.25 -5.34 -6.79
CA ALA A 77 -11.48 -4.78 -8.12
C ALA A 77 -12.97 -4.50 -8.36
N ALA A 78 -13.85 -5.43 -7.96
CA ALA A 78 -15.29 -5.26 -8.04
C ALA A 78 -15.77 -4.10 -7.16
N GLN A 79 -15.20 -3.94 -5.95
CA GLN A 79 -15.49 -2.81 -5.08
C GLN A 79 -15.06 -1.48 -5.72
N ALA A 80 -13.83 -1.40 -6.27
CA ALA A 80 -13.36 -0.19 -6.94
C ALA A 80 -14.22 0.15 -8.17
N LEU A 81 -14.59 -0.85 -8.95
CA LEU A 81 -15.48 -0.68 -10.10
C LEU A 81 -16.88 -0.23 -9.65
N TRP A 82 -17.43 -0.84 -8.61
CA TRP A 82 -18.72 -0.43 -8.06
C TRP A 82 -18.70 1.02 -7.58
N THR A 83 -17.65 1.44 -6.85
CA THR A 83 -17.49 2.84 -6.41
C THR A 83 -17.39 3.78 -7.63
N ALA A 84 -16.68 3.40 -8.68
CA ALA A 84 -16.59 4.20 -9.90
C ALA A 84 -17.94 4.31 -10.63
N VAL A 85 -18.67 3.21 -10.76
CA VAL A 85 -19.99 3.18 -11.41
C VAL A 85 -21.01 3.99 -10.59
N SER A 86 -20.86 4.06 -9.27
CA SER A 86 -21.74 4.86 -8.41
C SER A 86 -21.77 6.35 -8.72
N ILE A 87 -20.74 6.87 -9.42
CA ILE A 87 -20.69 8.27 -9.88
C ILE A 87 -21.92 8.65 -10.71
N PHE A 88 -22.52 7.70 -11.44
CA PHE A 88 -23.67 7.98 -12.31
C PHE A 88 -24.96 8.33 -11.56
N TRP A 89 -25.09 7.89 -10.30
CA TRP A 89 -26.26 8.18 -9.46
C TRP A 89 -25.92 8.82 -8.11
N ALA A 90 -24.66 9.21 -7.90
CA ALA A 90 -24.22 9.86 -6.67
C ALA A 90 -24.79 11.29 -6.56
N THR A 91 -25.26 11.64 -5.36
CA THR A 91 -25.68 13.00 -5.01
C THR A 91 -24.54 14.02 -5.20
N SER A 92 -23.30 13.62 -4.91
CA SER A 92 -22.08 14.40 -5.19
C SER A 92 -21.11 13.57 -6.02
N ARG A 93 -20.99 13.91 -7.30
CA ARG A 93 -20.06 13.23 -8.22
C ARG A 93 -18.60 13.46 -7.83
N ALA A 94 -18.26 14.64 -7.32
CA ALA A 94 -16.92 14.96 -6.85
C ALA A 94 -16.51 14.05 -5.69
N ASN A 95 -17.40 13.87 -4.70
CA ASN A 95 -17.12 12.98 -3.57
C ASN A 95 -16.98 11.52 -4.01
N ALA A 96 -17.86 11.04 -4.91
CA ALA A 96 -17.77 9.68 -5.44
C ALA A 96 -16.47 9.45 -6.24
N TRP A 97 -16.01 10.45 -6.99
CA TRP A 97 -14.72 10.41 -7.68
C TRP A 97 -13.54 10.34 -6.70
N GLU A 98 -13.54 11.14 -5.63
CA GLU A 98 -12.50 11.11 -4.59
C GLU A 98 -12.45 9.75 -3.88
N GLU A 99 -13.60 9.22 -3.49
CA GLU A 99 -13.69 7.89 -2.84
C GLU A 99 -13.27 6.75 -3.78
N THR A 100 -13.55 6.85 -5.08
CA THR A 100 -13.04 5.90 -6.08
C THR A 100 -11.51 5.86 -6.08
N ASN A 101 -10.89 7.03 -6.12
CA ASN A 101 -9.44 7.16 -6.15
C ASN A 101 -8.77 6.72 -4.82
N ARG A 102 -9.37 7.03 -3.66
CA ARG A 102 -8.90 6.51 -2.35
C ARG A 102 -9.00 4.99 -2.28
N THR A 103 -10.12 4.43 -2.76
CA THR A 103 -10.31 2.98 -2.84
C THR A 103 -9.22 2.32 -3.70
N LEU A 104 -8.89 2.91 -4.85
CA LEU A 104 -7.80 2.45 -5.71
C LEU A 104 -6.44 2.54 -5.01
N LEU A 105 -6.13 3.65 -4.33
CA LEU A 105 -4.89 3.82 -3.58
C LEU A 105 -4.70 2.71 -2.56
N TYR A 106 -5.75 2.41 -1.77
CA TYR A 106 -5.70 1.35 -0.77
C TYR A 106 -5.57 -0.04 -1.40
N ALA A 107 -6.34 -0.32 -2.46
CA ALA A 107 -6.29 -1.61 -3.13
C ALA A 107 -4.90 -1.90 -3.72
N VAL A 108 -4.31 -0.92 -4.43
CA VAL A 108 -2.96 -1.05 -4.99
C VAL A 108 -1.91 -1.14 -3.90
N GLY A 109 -2.01 -0.31 -2.85
CA GLY A 109 -1.11 -0.34 -1.71
C GLY A 109 -1.10 -1.72 -1.02
N ILE A 110 -2.27 -2.30 -0.75
CA ILE A 110 -2.38 -3.64 -0.15
C ILE A 110 -1.79 -4.71 -1.08
N ALA A 111 -2.08 -4.64 -2.39
CA ALA A 111 -1.51 -5.59 -3.35
C ALA A 111 0.03 -5.57 -3.35
N LEU A 112 0.62 -4.37 -3.28
CA LEU A 112 2.06 -4.19 -3.16
C LEU A 112 2.62 -4.73 -1.84
N VAL A 113 1.95 -4.50 -0.70
CA VAL A 113 2.36 -5.08 0.59
C VAL A 113 2.38 -6.61 0.51
N VAL A 114 1.32 -7.22 -0.04
CA VAL A 114 1.24 -8.68 -0.20
C VAL A 114 2.37 -9.20 -1.08
N ALA A 115 2.64 -8.53 -2.20
CA ALA A 115 3.74 -8.88 -3.09
C ALA A 115 5.10 -8.80 -2.37
N ALA A 116 5.34 -7.69 -1.68
CA ALA A 116 6.58 -7.41 -0.99
C ALA A 116 6.86 -8.38 0.16
N VAL A 117 5.84 -8.71 0.96
CA VAL A 117 5.94 -9.71 2.04
C VAL A 117 6.27 -11.08 1.45
N ARG A 118 5.66 -11.45 0.32
CA ARG A 118 5.95 -12.73 -0.33
C ARG A 118 7.37 -12.84 -0.84
N TRP A 119 7.88 -11.80 -1.49
CA TRP A 119 9.27 -11.78 -1.96
C TRP A 119 10.28 -11.80 -0.82
N SER A 120 9.88 -11.30 0.36
CA SER A 120 10.74 -11.22 1.55
C SER A 120 10.62 -12.41 2.52
N GLY A 121 9.67 -13.31 2.29
CA GLY A 121 9.40 -14.45 3.17
C GLY A 121 9.14 -14.03 4.62
N PRO A 122 9.62 -14.81 5.62
CA PRO A 122 9.41 -14.51 7.04
C PRO A 122 9.95 -13.15 7.48
N ARG A 123 10.99 -12.62 6.81
CA ARG A 123 11.52 -11.28 7.09
C ARG A 123 10.52 -10.19 6.71
N GLY A 124 9.74 -10.40 5.64
CA GLY A 124 8.72 -9.46 5.19
C GLY A 124 7.70 -9.16 6.29
N PHE A 125 7.19 -10.19 6.97
CA PHE A 125 6.26 -10.02 8.09
C PHE A 125 6.89 -9.28 9.28
N LYS A 126 8.16 -9.57 9.61
CA LYS A 126 8.87 -8.87 10.69
C LYS A 126 9.05 -7.39 10.36
N VAL A 127 9.48 -7.08 9.14
CA VAL A 127 9.67 -5.70 8.68
C VAL A 127 8.33 -4.96 8.62
N LEU A 128 7.29 -5.58 8.05
CA LEU A 128 5.95 -5.00 8.03
C LEU A 128 5.45 -4.70 9.45
N GLY A 129 5.57 -5.67 10.37
CA GLY A 129 5.20 -5.48 11.77
C GLY A 129 5.97 -4.32 12.44
N ALA A 130 7.28 -4.26 12.23
CA ALA A 130 8.13 -3.20 12.78
C ALA A 130 7.77 -1.82 12.20
N LEU A 131 7.56 -1.71 10.89
CA LEU A 131 7.18 -0.46 10.22
C LEU A 131 5.79 0.01 10.67
N THR A 132 4.83 -0.90 10.79
CA THR A 132 3.49 -0.58 11.29
C THR A 132 3.54 -0.12 12.74
N ALA A 133 4.26 -0.83 13.61
CA ALA A 133 4.44 -0.43 15.01
C ALA A 133 5.10 0.95 15.10
N ALA A 134 6.18 1.19 14.36
CA ALA A 134 6.85 2.48 14.32
C ALA A 134 5.91 3.59 13.84
N ALA A 135 5.14 3.36 12.78
CA ALA A 135 4.20 4.35 12.27
C ALA A 135 3.09 4.68 13.28
N VAL A 136 2.52 3.67 13.92
CA VAL A 136 1.51 3.86 14.98
C VAL A 136 2.11 4.62 16.16
N SER A 137 3.32 4.26 16.61
CA SER A 137 4.00 4.96 17.71
C SER A 137 4.28 6.42 17.38
N VAL A 138 4.73 6.74 16.17
CA VAL A 138 4.94 8.12 15.71
C VAL A 138 3.63 8.90 15.75
N VAL A 139 2.57 8.36 15.16
CA VAL A 139 1.24 9.00 15.15
C VAL A 139 0.71 9.21 16.58
N ALA A 140 0.79 8.19 17.43
CA ALA A 140 0.34 8.27 18.82
C ALA A 140 1.10 9.33 19.63
N LEU A 141 2.43 9.40 19.47
CA LEU A 141 3.27 10.40 20.12
C LEU A 141 2.84 11.82 19.73
N ILE A 142 2.58 12.05 18.43
CA ILE A 142 2.16 13.37 17.93
C ILE A 142 0.80 13.75 18.51
N ILE A 143 -0.16 12.82 18.52
CA ILE A 143 -1.47 13.04 19.12
C ILE A 143 -1.30 13.42 20.60
N ALA A 144 -0.48 12.68 21.35
CA ALA A 144 -0.22 12.98 22.76
C ALA A 144 0.39 14.36 22.97
N VAL A 145 1.39 14.75 22.15
CA VAL A 145 2.00 16.08 22.20
C VAL A 145 0.97 17.18 21.89
N ARG A 146 0.14 16.99 20.86
CA ARG A 146 -0.88 17.98 20.44
C ARG A 146 -2.03 18.13 21.42
N LEU A 147 -2.37 17.08 22.16
CA LEU A 147 -3.42 17.14 23.19
C LEU A 147 -2.91 17.66 24.54
N GLY A 148 -1.60 17.57 24.79
CA GLY A 148 -0.96 18.04 26.02
C GLY A 148 -0.50 19.51 25.99
N THR A 149 -0.50 20.14 24.81
CA THR A 149 -0.22 21.57 24.58
C THR A 149 -1.49 22.32 24.26
#